data_AF-A0A3B0VDN3-F1
#
_entry.id   AF-A0A3B0VDN3-F1
#
_cell.length_a   1.000
_cell.length_b   1.000
_cell.length_c   1.000
_cell.angle_alpha   90.00
_cell.angle_beta   90.00
_cell.angle_gamma   90.00
#
_symmetry.space_group_name_H-M   'P 1'
#
loop_
_entity.id
_entity.type
_entity.pdbx_description
1 polymer ?
#
loop_
_entity_poly.entity_id
_entity_poly.type
_entity_poly.pdbx_seq_one_letter_code
_entity_poly.pdbx_strand_id
1 'polypeptide(L)'
;MKFQNLRTRLIATGNKVSLSIGTKIILPYFLLTLVVASVGAFVVTNLVASSLEERITNQLIDAGQIVAEGMVRHEEQRLQTLRTIIGTTGIPAALAANDSTTLDQLAPQIIINSNTDAVILLNQQGLEVYGWQRITSSTDTEGIIRNGADFSEIEAVQKALQNEEDATGNRQLFIAETEGGLMVFTVSPTFYR
;
A
#
# COMPACT_ATOMS: atom_id res chain seq x y z
N MET A 1 -42.10 79.02 55.49
CA MET A 1 -42.94 77.85 55.82
C MET A 1 -43.19 77.09 54.53
N LYS A 2 -42.84 75.78 54.51
CA LYS A 2 -43.11 74.73 53.48
C LYS A 2 -42.42 74.87 52.11
N PHE A 3 -41.34 74.15 51.81
CA PHE A 3 -41.17 72.70 51.53
C PHE A 3 -41.75 72.20 50.21
N GLN A 4 -40.86 71.50 49.47
CA GLN A 4 -41.14 70.32 48.62
C GLN A 4 -41.84 70.59 47.29
N ASN A 5 -41.60 69.90 46.17
CA ASN A 5 -40.74 68.78 45.79
C ASN A 5 -40.93 68.65 44.26
N LEU A 6 -39.84 68.52 43.50
CA LEU A 6 -39.40 67.27 42.87
C LEU A 6 -40.28 66.69 41.73
N ARG A 7 -39.60 66.55 40.58
CA ARG A 7 -39.55 65.39 39.68
C ARG A 7 -40.55 65.31 38.52
N THR A 8 -40.02 65.70 37.36
CA THR A 8 -39.78 64.84 36.20
C THR A 8 -40.62 63.56 36.14
N ARG A 9 -41.66 63.54 35.31
CA ARG A 9 -42.28 62.30 34.85
C ARG A 9 -41.59 61.84 33.57
N LEU A 10 -40.53 61.05 33.72
CA LEU A 10 -40.05 60.17 32.66
C LEU A 10 -40.94 58.92 32.69
N ILE A 11 -41.82 58.80 31.71
CA ILE A 11 -42.60 57.58 31.47
C ILE A 11 -41.65 56.57 30.84
N ALA A 12 -41.12 55.66 31.65
CA ALA A 12 -40.48 54.45 31.17
C ALA A 12 -41.57 53.42 30.85
N THR A 13 -41.92 53.27 29.57
CA THR A 13 -42.77 52.18 29.09
C THR A 13 -41.95 50.88 29.11
N GLY A 14 -41.94 50.19 30.26
CA GLY A 14 -41.47 48.82 30.35
C GLY A 14 -42.49 47.89 29.72
N ASN A 15 -42.23 47.43 28.51
CA ASN A 15 -43.07 46.45 27.83
C ASN A 15 -43.03 45.11 28.59
N LYS A 16 -44.04 44.84 29.41
CA LYS A 16 -44.19 43.55 30.10
C LYS A 16 -44.75 42.55 29.10
N VAL A 17 -43.90 41.66 28.60
CA VAL A 17 -44.32 40.50 27.80
C VAL A 17 -45.24 39.63 28.66
N SER A 18 -46.55 39.78 28.53
CA SER A 18 -47.53 38.94 29.21
C SER A 18 -47.65 37.62 28.46
N LEU A 19 -46.91 36.60 28.92
CA LEU A 19 -47.09 35.22 28.45
C LEU A 19 -48.52 34.75 28.74
N SER A 20 -49.20 34.25 27.71
CA SER A 20 -50.51 33.60 27.82
C SER A 20 -50.47 32.44 28.82
N ILE A 21 -51.56 32.21 29.56
CA ILE A 21 -51.69 31.08 30.50
C ILE A 21 -51.37 29.74 29.81
N GLY A 22 -51.77 29.59 28.53
CA GLY A 22 -51.46 28.39 27.75
C GLY A 22 -49.96 28.14 27.58
N THR A 23 -49.17 29.20 27.36
CA THR A 23 -47.71 29.07 27.23
C THR A 23 -47.06 28.69 28.56
N LYS A 24 -47.55 29.20 29.70
CA LYS A 24 -47.03 28.80 31.02
C LYS A 24 -47.26 27.31 31.33
N ILE A 25 -48.31 26.72 30.78
CA ILE A 25 -48.63 25.29 30.99
C ILE A 25 -47.87 24.40 30.00
N ILE A 26 -47.77 24.78 28.72
CA ILE A 26 -47.18 23.94 27.65
C ILE A 26 -45.64 23.99 27.66
N LEU A 27 -45.04 25.14 27.98
CA LEU A 27 -43.59 25.35 27.94
C LEU A 27 -42.75 24.30 28.69
N PRO A 28 -43.06 23.89 29.95
CA PRO A 28 -42.24 22.91 30.66
C PRO A 28 -42.25 21.53 29.98
N TYR A 29 -43.39 21.09 29.45
CA TYR A 29 -43.49 19.82 28.73
C TYR A 29 -42.76 19.88 27.39
N PHE A 30 -42.90 20.98 26.65
CA PHE A 30 -42.17 21.17 25.40
C PHE A 30 -40.65 21.15 25.62
N LEU A 31 -40.18 21.79 26.70
CA LEU A 31 -38.77 21.79 27.05
C LEU A 31 -38.28 20.38 27.41
N LEU A 32 -39.06 19.60 28.16
CA LEU A 32 -38.75 18.20 28.45
C LEU A 32 -38.65 17.38 27.16
N THR A 33 -39.61 17.52 26.24
CA THR A 33 -39.59 16.83 24.94
C THR A 33 -38.36 17.21 24.12
N LEU A 34 -37.99 18.50 24.10
CA LEU A 34 -36.79 18.97 23.42
C LEU A 34 -35.53 18.30 23.98
N VAL A 35 -35.39 18.27 25.31
CA VAL A 35 -34.25 17.62 25.98
C VAL A 35 -34.19 16.13 25.65
N VAL A 36 -35.32 15.43 25.74
CA VAL A 36 -35.40 14.00 25.42
C VAL A 36 -35.05 13.75 23.96
N ALA A 37 -35.57 14.56 23.03
CA ALA A 37 -35.26 14.45 21.62
C ALA A 37 -33.76 14.69 21.34
N SER A 38 -33.15 15.70 21.98
CA SER A 38 -31.71 15.98 21.85
C SER A 38 -30.85 14.84 22.40
N VAL A 39 -31.19 14.28 23.56
CA VAL A 39 -30.47 13.13 24.12
C VAL A 39 -30.62 11.90 23.23
N GLY A 40 -31.83 11.63 22.73
CA GLY A 40 -32.09 10.53 21.81
C GLY A 40 -31.27 10.65 20.53
N ALA A 41 -31.28 11.83 19.90
CA ALA A 41 -30.48 12.11 18.71
C ALA A 41 -28.98 11.91 18.99
N PHE A 42 -28.48 12.44 20.12
CA PHE A 42 -27.09 12.28 20.53
C PHE A 42 -26.69 10.81 20.67
N VAL A 43 -27.50 9.99 21.37
CA VAL A 43 -27.21 8.56 21.56
C VAL A 43 -27.17 7.83 20.23
N VAL A 44 -28.14 8.05 19.35
CA VAL A 44 -28.18 7.41 18.02
C VAL A 44 -26.97 7.82 17.18
N THR A 45 -26.64 9.12 17.13
CA THR A 45 -25.48 9.60 16.38
C THR A 45 -24.18 8.99 16.91
N ASN A 46 -23.99 8.91 18.23
CA ASN A 46 -22.78 8.29 18.79
C ASN A 46 -22.71 6.78 18.48
N LEU A 47 -23.83 6.07 18.55
CA LEU A 47 -23.85 4.64 18.24
C LEU A 47 -23.49 4.39 16.77
N VAL A 48 -24.08 5.17 15.86
CA VAL A 48 -23.79 5.07 14.42
C VAL A 48 -22.34 5.48 14.12
N ALA A 49 -21.85 6.57 14.72
CA ALA A 49 -20.49 7.03 14.54
C ALA A 49 -19.47 5.99 15.02
N SER A 50 -19.68 5.43 16.22
CA SER A 50 -18.83 4.37 16.78
C SER A 50 -18.84 3.12 15.91
N SER A 51 -20.00 2.69 15.41
CA SER A 51 -20.10 1.55 14.50
C SER A 51 -19.38 1.79 13.17
N LEU A 52 -19.46 3.02 12.64
CA LEU A 52 -18.77 3.38 11.41
C LEU A 52 -17.25 3.41 11.59
N GLU A 53 -16.78 3.96 12.71
CA GLU A 53 -15.36 3.99 13.07
C GLU A 53 -14.78 2.56 13.19
N GLU A 54 -15.48 1.67 13.89
CA GLU A 54 -15.10 0.26 14.00
C GLU A 54 -15.02 -0.41 12.62
N ARG A 55 -16.03 -0.19 11.78
CA ARG A 55 -16.06 -0.77 10.43
C ARG A 55 -14.93 -0.26 9.55
N ILE A 56 -14.69 1.05 9.53
CA ILE A 56 -13.62 1.65 8.74
C ILE A 56 -12.27 1.10 9.21
N THR A 57 -12.06 1.04 10.53
CA THR A 57 -10.82 0.51 11.11
C THR A 57 -10.61 -0.95 10.70
N ASN A 58 -11.62 -1.80 10.85
CA ASN A 58 -11.54 -3.21 10.44
C ASN A 58 -11.28 -3.35 8.94
N GLN A 59 -11.94 -2.55 8.09
CA GLN A 59 -11.70 -2.58 6.66
C GLN A 59 -10.30 -2.14 6.26
N LEU A 60 -9.71 -1.19 6.97
CA LEU A 60 -8.32 -0.77 6.74
C LEU A 60 -7.33 -1.84 7.16
N ILE A 61 -7.58 -2.53 8.28
CA ILE A 61 -6.75 -3.65 8.73
C ILE A 61 -6.83 -4.80 7.72
N ASP A 62 -8.04 -5.21 7.34
CA ASP A 62 -8.27 -6.29 6.37
C ASP A 62 -7.65 -5.94 5.01
N ALA A 63 -7.85 -4.70 4.53
CA ALA A 63 -7.25 -4.25 3.27
C ALA A 63 -5.72 -4.24 3.34
N GLY A 64 -5.15 -3.79 4.46
CA GLY A 64 -3.70 -3.84 4.70
C GLY A 64 -3.16 -5.27 4.67
N GLN A 65 -3.86 -6.21 5.31
CA GLN A 65 -3.50 -7.61 5.30
C GLN A 65 -3.60 -8.23 3.90
N ILE A 66 -4.69 -7.98 3.17
CA ILE A 66 -4.88 -8.48 1.81
C ILE A 66 -3.77 -7.99 0.87
N VAL A 67 -3.37 -6.72 0.99
CA VAL A 67 -2.28 -6.15 0.19
C VAL A 67 -0.94 -6.81 0.55
N ALA A 68 -0.66 -6.98 1.84
CA ALA A 68 0.57 -7.65 2.30
C ALA A 68 0.63 -9.10 1.82
N GLU A 69 -0.45 -9.87 1.98
CA GLU A 69 -0.56 -11.25 1.48
C GLU A 69 -0.45 -11.31 -0.04
N GLY A 70 -1.05 -10.35 -0.75
CA GLY A 70 -0.92 -10.21 -2.20
C GLY A 70 0.53 -10.01 -2.63
N MET A 71 1.26 -9.12 -1.96
CA MET A 71 2.67 -8.86 -2.25
C MET A 71 3.53 -10.12 -1.99
N VAL A 72 3.32 -10.80 -0.86
CA VAL A 72 4.03 -12.06 -0.56
C VAL A 72 3.76 -13.12 -1.63
N ARG A 73 2.51 -13.26 -2.08
CA ARG A 73 2.14 -14.22 -3.15
C ARG A 73 2.81 -13.87 -4.48
N HIS A 74 2.85 -12.60 -4.87
CA HIS A 74 3.55 -12.17 -6.08
C HIS A 74 5.06 -12.48 -6.00
N GLU A 75 5.64 -12.26 -4.83
CA GLU A 75 7.05 -12.54 -4.58
C GLU A 75 7.37 -14.04 -4.64
N GLU A 76 6.55 -14.88 -4.00
CA GLU A 76 6.68 -16.34 -4.07
C GLU A 76 6.54 -16.86 -5.50
N GLN A 77 5.62 -16.29 -6.29
CA GLN A 77 5.46 -16.65 -7.69
C GLN A 77 6.72 -16.30 -8.52
N ARG A 78 7.32 -15.12 -8.30
CA ARG A 78 8.57 -14.71 -8.96
C ARG A 78 9.74 -15.63 -8.58
N LEU A 79 9.87 -15.98 -7.31
CA LEU A 79 10.90 -16.93 -6.84
C LEU A 79 10.69 -18.33 -7.42
N GLN A 80 9.44 -18.78 -7.54
CA GLN A 80 9.12 -20.06 -8.15
C GLN A 80 9.51 -20.09 -9.63
N THR A 81 9.23 -19.00 -10.37
CA THR A 81 9.71 -18.84 -11.75
C THR A 81 11.22 -18.89 -11.84
N LEU A 82 11.94 -18.15 -10.97
CA LEU A 82 13.40 -18.17 -10.94
C LEU A 82 13.95 -19.59 -10.69
N ARG A 83 13.37 -20.32 -9.73
CA ARG A 83 13.74 -21.72 -9.47
C ARG A 83 13.46 -22.64 -10.65
N THR A 84 12.41 -22.36 -11.42
CA THR A 84 12.07 -23.12 -12.63
C THR A 84 13.09 -22.87 -13.74
N ILE A 85 13.50 -21.61 -13.91
CA ILE A 85 14.55 -21.22 -14.87
C ILE A 85 15.86 -21.90 -14.52
N ILE A 86 16.32 -21.79 -13.26
CA ILE A 86 17.57 -22.40 -12.80
C ILE A 86 17.50 -23.93 -12.81
N GLY A 87 16.33 -24.51 -12.53
CA GLY A 87 16.12 -25.96 -12.60
C GLY A 87 16.15 -26.54 -14.01
N THR A 88 16.15 -25.71 -15.05
CA THR A 88 16.15 -26.19 -16.42
C THR A 88 17.54 -26.65 -16.85
N THR A 89 17.60 -27.87 -17.38
CA THR A 89 18.83 -28.47 -17.90
C THR A 89 19.53 -27.53 -18.88
N GLY A 90 20.81 -27.29 -18.67
CA GLY A 90 21.64 -26.43 -19.53
C GLY A 90 21.78 -24.99 -19.03
N ILE A 91 20.79 -24.42 -18.32
CA ILE A 91 20.87 -23.05 -17.81
C ILE A 91 21.96 -22.89 -16.73
N PRO A 92 22.05 -23.73 -15.69
CA PRO A 92 23.12 -23.63 -14.69
C PRO A 92 24.52 -23.80 -15.28
N ALA A 93 24.67 -24.73 -16.24
CA ALA A 93 25.94 -24.99 -16.90
C ALA A 93 26.37 -23.81 -17.78
N ALA A 94 25.44 -23.22 -18.54
CA ALA A 94 25.68 -22.02 -19.34
C ALA A 94 25.99 -20.81 -18.47
N LEU A 95 25.30 -20.64 -17.34
CA LEU A 95 25.57 -19.57 -16.38
C LEU A 95 26.96 -19.70 -15.73
N ALA A 96 27.34 -20.92 -15.33
CA ALA A 96 28.68 -21.19 -14.79
C ALA A 96 29.80 -20.98 -15.83
N ALA A 97 29.53 -21.28 -17.10
CA ALA A 97 30.45 -21.05 -18.21
C ALA A 97 30.46 -19.60 -18.72
N ASN A 98 29.60 -18.71 -18.19
CA ASN A 98 29.31 -17.39 -18.75
C ASN A 98 28.96 -17.42 -20.26
N ASP A 99 28.28 -18.48 -20.71
CA ASP A 99 27.87 -18.67 -22.09
C ASP A 99 26.51 -18.03 -22.35
N SER A 100 26.54 -16.74 -22.69
CA SER A 100 25.34 -15.98 -23.06
C SER A 100 24.62 -16.56 -24.29
N THR A 101 25.33 -17.23 -25.20
CA THR A 101 24.74 -17.76 -26.44
C THR A 101 23.81 -18.93 -26.14
N THR A 102 24.20 -19.80 -25.21
CA THR A 102 23.36 -20.90 -24.77
C THR A 102 22.18 -20.40 -23.91
N LEU A 103 22.39 -19.37 -23.10
CA LEU A 103 21.31 -18.74 -22.32
C LEU A 103 20.27 -18.06 -23.21
N ASP A 104 20.69 -17.38 -24.27
CA ASP A 104 19.81 -16.76 -25.28
C ASP A 104 18.88 -17.78 -25.96
N GLN A 105 19.29 -19.05 -26.06
CA GLN A 105 18.48 -20.11 -26.68
C GLN A 105 17.50 -20.77 -25.72
N LEU A 106 17.89 -20.91 -24.44
CA LEU A 106 17.15 -21.69 -23.45
C LEU A 106 16.24 -20.82 -22.57
N ALA A 107 16.73 -19.67 -22.12
CA ALA A 107 16.03 -18.82 -21.16
C ALA A 107 14.70 -18.24 -21.70
N PRO A 108 14.59 -17.75 -22.95
CA PRO A 108 13.34 -17.20 -23.47
C PRO A 108 12.18 -18.20 -23.45
N GLN A 109 12.45 -19.49 -23.67
CA GLN A 109 11.42 -20.54 -23.74
C GLN A 109 10.64 -20.68 -22.42
N ILE A 110 11.28 -20.35 -21.30
CA ILE A 110 10.69 -20.41 -19.96
C ILE A 110 10.14 -19.03 -19.57
N ILE A 111 10.91 -17.98 -19.85
CA ILE A 111 10.59 -16.61 -19.42
C ILE A 111 9.33 -16.09 -20.12
N ILE A 112 9.19 -16.31 -21.43
CA ILE A 112 8.04 -15.85 -22.22
C ILE A 112 6.74 -16.54 -21.77
N ASN A 113 6.83 -17.77 -21.28
CA ASN A 113 5.69 -18.51 -20.73
C ASN A 113 5.43 -18.16 -19.25
N SER A 114 6.24 -17.30 -18.65
CA SER A 114 6.08 -16.83 -17.28
C SER A 114 5.41 -15.46 -17.23
N ASN A 115 4.63 -15.19 -16.18
CA ASN A 115 4.04 -13.87 -15.96
C ASN A 115 5.03 -12.90 -15.30
N THR A 116 6.28 -12.89 -15.77
CA THR A 116 7.39 -12.11 -15.19
C THR A 116 7.75 -10.94 -16.10
N ASP A 117 7.98 -9.77 -15.51
CA ASP A 117 8.29 -8.55 -16.26
C ASP A 117 9.76 -8.46 -16.67
N ALA A 118 10.67 -8.99 -15.85
CA ALA A 118 12.09 -9.01 -16.15
C ALA A 118 12.80 -10.16 -15.42
N VAL A 119 13.83 -10.72 -16.06
CA VAL A 119 14.70 -11.75 -15.48
C VAL A 119 16.14 -11.37 -15.79
N ILE A 120 17.00 -11.43 -14.77
CA ILE A 120 18.42 -11.13 -14.89
C ILE A 120 19.19 -12.29 -14.27
N LEU A 121 20.13 -12.86 -15.02
CA LEU A 121 21.03 -13.91 -14.61
C LEU A 121 22.43 -13.33 -14.45
N LEU A 122 22.92 -13.36 -13.21
CA LEU A 122 24.20 -12.81 -12.81
C LEU A 122 25.22 -13.94 -12.61
N ASN A 123 26.49 -13.66 -12.90
CA ASN A 123 27.59 -14.54 -12.51
C ASN A 123 28.05 -14.30 -11.07
N GLN A 124 29.05 -15.04 -10.63
CA GLN A 124 29.62 -14.93 -9.27
C GLN A 124 30.26 -13.58 -8.97
N GLN A 125 30.52 -12.75 -9.99
CA GLN A 125 31.07 -11.41 -9.86
C GLN A 125 29.97 -10.33 -9.83
N GLY A 126 28.69 -10.71 -9.98
CA GLY A 126 27.58 -9.76 -10.05
C GLY A 126 27.42 -9.09 -11.42
N LEU A 127 28.05 -9.64 -12.46
CA LEU A 127 27.90 -9.17 -13.84
C LEU A 127 26.75 -9.92 -14.53
N GLU A 128 25.98 -9.19 -15.33
CA GLU A 128 24.90 -9.75 -16.13
C GLU A 128 25.43 -10.60 -17.29
N VAL A 129 25.15 -11.90 -17.22
CA VAL A 129 25.42 -12.84 -18.32
C VAL A 129 24.25 -12.86 -19.30
N TYR A 130 23.03 -12.75 -18.79
CA TYR A 130 21.80 -12.70 -19.57
C TYR A 130 20.72 -11.91 -18.85
N GLY A 131 20.08 -10.99 -19.55
CA GLY A 131 18.91 -10.26 -19.10
C GLY A 131 17.80 -10.33 -20.12
N TRP A 132 16.56 -10.33 -19.63
CA TRP A 132 15.38 -10.22 -20.45
C TRP A 132 14.38 -9.28 -19.76
N GLN A 133 13.79 -8.38 -20.52
CA GLN A 133 12.80 -7.43 -20.01
C GLN A 133 11.63 -7.31 -20.97
N ARG A 134 10.42 -7.42 -20.46
CA ARG A 134 9.17 -7.27 -21.21
C ARG A 134 9.02 -5.83 -21.72
N ILE A 135 8.60 -5.69 -22.98
CA ILE A 135 8.30 -4.39 -23.57
C ILE A 135 6.87 -3.99 -23.16
N THR A 136 6.71 -2.90 -22.42
CA THR A 136 5.40 -2.41 -21.94
C THR A 136 4.42 -2.03 -23.07
N SER A 137 4.90 -1.86 -24.30
CA SER A 137 4.13 -1.37 -25.45
C SER A 137 3.69 -2.40 -26.49
N SER A 138 4.00 -3.70 -26.34
CA SER A 138 3.56 -4.74 -27.29
C SER A 138 2.96 -5.96 -26.59
N THR A 139 2.33 -6.83 -27.39
CA THR A 139 1.73 -8.11 -26.99
C THR A 139 2.57 -8.83 -25.93
N ASP A 140 1.93 -9.39 -24.89
CA ASP A 140 2.48 -9.97 -23.63
C ASP A 140 3.70 -10.91 -23.71
N THR A 141 4.20 -11.19 -24.91
CA THR A 141 5.23 -12.19 -25.25
C THR A 141 6.51 -11.59 -25.82
N GLU A 142 6.58 -10.28 -26.08
CA GLU A 142 7.80 -9.64 -26.61
C GLU A 142 8.65 -9.00 -25.50
N GLY A 143 9.96 -9.25 -25.55
CA GLY A 143 10.92 -8.67 -24.61
C GLY A 143 12.26 -8.40 -25.26
N ILE A 144 13.03 -7.50 -24.66
CA ILE A 144 14.36 -7.10 -25.08
C ILE A 144 15.37 -7.94 -24.30
N ILE A 145 16.31 -8.55 -25.02
CA ILE A 145 17.47 -9.22 -24.42
C ILE A 145 18.53 -8.19 -24.10
N ARG A 146 19.11 -8.29 -22.90
CA ARG A 146 20.17 -7.43 -22.37
C ARG A 146 21.36 -8.30 -21.93
N ASN A 147 22.55 -7.73 -21.99
CA ASN A 147 23.76 -8.37 -21.47
C ASN A 147 24.80 -7.33 -21.07
N GLY A 148 25.67 -7.71 -20.12
CA GLY A 148 26.85 -6.95 -19.77
C GLY A 148 26.63 -5.75 -18.83
N ALA A 149 25.44 -5.56 -18.26
CA ALA A 149 25.30 -4.60 -17.17
C ALA A 149 26.02 -5.08 -15.89
N ASP A 150 26.55 -4.12 -15.14
CA ASP A 150 27.24 -4.37 -13.88
C ASP A 150 26.31 -4.11 -12.70
N PHE A 151 26.02 -5.17 -11.94
CA PHE A 151 25.21 -5.12 -10.72
C PHE A 151 26.06 -5.36 -9.46
N SER A 152 27.39 -5.44 -9.59
CA SER A 152 28.31 -5.75 -8.49
C SER A 152 28.34 -4.67 -7.41
N GLU A 153 28.03 -3.41 -7.75
CA GLU A 153 27.95 -2.29 -6.80
C GLU A 153 26.66 -2.28 -5.96
N ILE A 154 25.64 -3.07 -6.35
CA ILE A 154 24.37 -3.12 -5.63
C ILE A 154 24.51 -3.95 -4.37
N GLU A 155 24.26 -3.33 -3.21
CA GLU A 155 24.35 -3.98 -1.89
C GLU A 155 23.51 -5.27 -1.81
N ALA A 156 22.29 -5.25 -2.34
CA ALA A 156 21.41 -6.41 -2.39
C ALA A 156 22.02 -7.60 -3.15
N VAL A 157 22.74 -7.33 -4.25
CA VAL A 157 23.40 -8.36 -5.06
C VAL A 157 24.61 -8.91 -4.33
N GLN A 158 25.41 -8.06 -3.68
CA GLN A 158 26.54 -8.50 -2.86
C GLN A 158 26.08 -9.39 -1.70
N LYS A 159 25.03 -9.00 -0.99
CA LYS A 159 24.44 -9.80 0.10
C LYS A 159 23.92 -11.13 -0.39
N ALA A 160 23.25 -11.17 -1.55
CA ALA A 160 22.81 -12.41 -2.16
C ALA A 160 24.00 -13.31 -2.55
N LEU A 161 25.05 -12.77 -3.15
CA LEU A 161 26.26 -13.52 -3.51
C LEU A 161 27.02 -14.07 -2.28
N GLN A 162 27.02 -13.32 -1.18
CA GLN A 162 27.60 -13.73 0.10
C GLN A 162 26.71 -14.71 0.88
N ASN A 163 25.51 -15.00 0.36
CA ASN A 163 24.50 -15.82 1.01
C ASN A 163 24.17 -15.34 2.43
N GLU A 164 24.11 -14.02 2.61
CA GLU A 164 23.65 -13.42 3.86
C GLU A 164 22.14 -13.59 3.99
N GLU A 165 21.73 -14.26 5.05
CA GLU A 165 20.33 -14.35 5.45
C GLU A 165 19.94 -13.08 6.22
N ASP A 166 18.90 -12.40 5.75
CA ASP A 166 18.26 -11.32 6.51
C ASP A 166 17.10 -11.88 7.37
N ALA A 167 16.47 -11.00 8.15
CA ALA A 167 15.33 -11.37 9.01
C ALA A 167 14.11 -11.93 8.23
N THR A 168 14.11 -11.80 6.90
CA THR A 168 13.07 -12.27 5.96
C THR A 168 13.52 -13.43 5.05
N GLY A 169 14.75 -13.93 5.21
CA GLY A 169 15.34 -15.07 4.50
C GLY A 169 16.58 -14.72 3.66
N ASN A 170 16.90 -15.54 2.67
CA ASN A 170 18.07 -15.37 1.78
C ASN A 170 17.78 -14.53 0.52
N ARG A 171 16.69 -13.77 0.52
CA ARG A 171 16.22 -12.97 -0.63
C ARG A 171 16.45 -11.50 -0.34
N GLN A 172 16.92 -10.76 -1.33
CA GLN A 172 17.16 -9.32 -1.20
C GLN A 172 16.36 -8.58 -2.28
N LEU A 173 15.86 -7.39 -1.94
CA LEU A 173 15.12 -6.53 -2.85
C LEU A 173 15.99 -5.33 -3.21
N PHE A 174 15.95 -4.93 -4.48
CA PHE A 174 16.53 -3.67 -4.92
C PHE A 174 15.68 -3.04 -6.02
N ILE A 175 15.84 -1.74 -6.17
CA ILE A 175 15.19 -0.97 -7.21
C ILE A 175 16.26 -0.57 -8.21
N ALA A 176 16.01 -0.83 -9.49
CA ALA A 176 16.88 -0.38 -10.56
C ALA A 176 16.06 0.38 -11.61
N GLU A 177 16.66 1.45 -12.13
CA GLU A 177 16.13 2.15 -13.28
C GLU A 177 16.45 1.34 -14.54
N THR A 178 15.41 1.04 -15.30
CA THR A 178 15.51 0.35 -16.60
C THR A 178 15.00 1.29 -17.69
N GLU A 179 15.22 0.96 -18.97
CA GLU A 179 14.66 1.76 -20.07
C GLU A 179 13.12 1.82 -20.04
N GLY A 180 12.47 0.84 -19.40
CA GLY A 180 11.03 0.82 -19.16
C GLY A 180 10.57 1.56 -17.89
N GLY A 181 11.49 2.24 -17.19
CA GLY A 181 11.23 2.94 -15.93
C GLY A 181 11.74 2.19 -14.70
N LEU A 182 11.29 2.65 -13.52
CA LEU A 182 11.70 2.12 -12.22
C LEU A 182 11.08 0.73 -12.00
N MET A 183 11.92 -0.29 -11.80
CA MET A 183 11.47 -1.66 -11.53
C MET A 183 12.02 -2.18 -10.20
N VAL A 184 11.21 -2.98 -9.51
CA VAL A 184 11.60 -3.68 -8.28
C VAL A 184 12.06 -5.08 -8.65
N PHE A 185 13.29 -5.40 -8.29
CA PHE A 185 13.92 -6.69 -8.50
C PHE A 185 14.10 -7.44 -7.18
N THR A 186 13.89 -8.75 -7.26
CA THR A 186 14.27 -9.69 -6.20
C THR A 186 15.48 -10.47 -6.68
N VAL A 187 16.54 -10.47 -5.86
CA VAL A 187 17.72 -11.30 -6.06
C VAL A 187 17.79 -12.39 -5.01
N SER A 188 18.16 -13.60 -5.43
CA SER A 188 18.36 -14.74 -4.55
C SER A 188 19.56 -15.56 -5.03
N PRO A 189 20.41 -16.06 -4.12
CA PRO A 189 21.49 -16.96 -4.49
C PRO A 189 20.93 -18.28 -5.00
N THR A 190 21.48 -18.75 -6.11
CA THR A 190 21.12 -20.01 -6.73
C THR A 190 22.27 -20.99 -6.57
N PHE A 191 22.02 -22.06 -5.83
CA PHE A 191 22.99 -23.15 -5.67
C PHE A 191 22.57 -24.29 -6.59
N TYR A 192 23.42 -24.60 -7.56
CA TYR A 192 23.30 -25.84 -8.34
C TYR A 192 24.17 -26.91 -7.66
N ARG A 193 23.59 -28.08 -7.38
CA ARG A 193 24.28 -29.24 -6.81
C ARG A 193 24.57 -30.28 -7.88
#